data_AF-A0A946XX12-F1
#
_entry.id   AF-A0A946XX12-F1
#
_cell.length_a   1.000
_cell.length_b   1.000
_cell.length_c   1.000
_cell.angle_alpha   90.00
_cell.angle_beta   90.00
_cell.angle_gamma   90.00
#
_symmetry.space_group_name_H-M   'P 1'
#
loop_
_entity.id
_entity.type
_entity.pdbx_description
1 polymer ?
#
loop_
_entity_poly.entity_id
_entity_poly.type
_entity_poly.pdbx_seq_one_letter_code
_entity_poly.pdbx_strand_id
1 'polypeptide(L)' 'YAATWSRRSGPYNSLHLCVDRYEEAARRFRKREATELRWGHRIEEPGVMDLIRPADVIERLEFWSQQREREQP' A
#
# COMPACT_ATOMS: atom_id res chain seq x y z
N TYR A 1 -0.15 1.45 -2.76
CA TYR A 1 0.87 2.32 -2.15
C TYR A 1 2.23 1.67 -2.28
N ALA A 2 3.21 2.37 -2.85
CA ALA A 2 4.58 1.87 -2.98
C ALA A 2 5.59 3.02 -2.98
N ALA A 3 5.37 4.06 -3.78
CA ALA A 3 6.20 5.26 -3.78
C ALA A 3 5.95 6.20 -2.58
N THR A 4 4.76 6.12 -1.97
CA THR A 4 4.37 6.83 -0.75
C THR A 4 3.67 5.87 0.21
N TRP A 5 3.79 6.12 1.50
CA TRP A 5 3.22 5.28 2.56
C TRP A 5 1.71 5.49 2.67
N SER A 6 0.90 4.41 2.69
CA SER A 6 -0.56 4.52 2.85
C SER A 6 -0.93 5.20 4.16
N ARG A 7 -0.12 5.04 5.21
CA ARG A 7 -0.33 5.71 6.51
C ARG A 7 -0.25 7.24 6.43
N ARG A 8 0.27 7.81 5.33
CA ARG A 8 0.40 9.26 5.12
C ARG A 8 -0.68 9.83 4.22
N SER A 9 -0.98 9.15 3.14
CA SER A 9 -1.86 9.66 2.07
C SER A 9 -2.96 8.67 1.68
N GLY A 10 -3.25 7.71 2.55
CA GLY A 10 -4.28 6.73 2.39
C GLY A 10 -5.69 7.31 2.55
N PRO A 11 -6.72 6.62 2.01
CA PRO A 11 -8.10 7.01 2.18
C PRO A 11 -8.53 6.96 3.65
N TYR A 12 -9.32 7.94 4.07
CA TYR A 12 -9.94 7.96 5.40
C TYR A 12 -10.86 6.75 5.58
N ASN A 13 -10.81 6.13 6.76
CA ASN A 13 -11.60 4.95 7.15
C ASN A 13 -11.44 3.70 6.24
N SER A 14 -10.46 3.67 5.33
CA SER A 14 -10.27 2.55 4.38
C SER A 14 -8.80 2.15 4.23
N LEU A 15 -7.94 2.47 5.21
CA LEU A 15 -6.53 2.05 5.21
C LEU A 15 -6.36 0.53 5.15
N HIS A 16 -7.25 -0.21 5.81
CA HIS A 16 -7.30 -1.66 5.75
C HIS A 16 -7.69 -2.21 4.37
N LEU A 17 -8.03 -1.36 3.39
CA LEU A 17 -8.25 -1.69 1.98
C LEU A 17 -7.08 -1.30 1.06
N CYS A 18 -6.01 -0.74 1.62
CA CYS A 18 -4.82 -0.39 0.85
C CYS A 18 -3.88 -1.59 0.71
N VAL A 19 -3.46 -1.89 -0.53
CA VAL A 19 -2.22 -2.64 -0.77
C VAL A 19 -1.06 -1.67 -0.51
N ASP A 20 -0.19 -2.00 0.44
CA ASP A 20 0.94 -1.14 0.83
C ASP A 20 2.26 -1.89 0.80
N ARG A 21 3.13 -1.46 -0.10
CA ARG A 21 4.48 -1.97 -0.35
C ARG A 21 5.55 -0.92 -0.04
N TYR A 22 5.20 0.18 0.64
CA TYR A 22 6.18 1.24 0.91
C TYR A 22 7.35 0.79 1.78
N GLU A 23 7.11 -0.12 2.74
CA GLU A 23 8.18 -0.75 3.54
C GLU A 23 9.14 -1.57 2.65
N GLU A 24 8.58 -2.39 1.77
CA GLU A 24 9.35 -3.17 0.80
C GLU A 24 10.13 -2.25 -0.15
N ALA A 25 9.52 -1.16 -0.61
CA ALA A 25 10.17 -0.14 -1.42
C ALA A 25 11.32 0.55 -0.69
N ALA A 26 11.14 0.92 0.58
CA ALA A 26 12.19 1.53 1.40
C ALA A 26 13.40 0.60 1.52
N ARG A 27 13.16 -0.67 1.86
CA ARG A 27 14.22 -1.68 1.97
C ARG A 27 14.93 -1.91 0.65
N ARG A 28 14.20 -2.06 -0.45
CA ARG A 28 14.77 -2.37 -1.77
C ARG A 28 15.52 -1.20 -2.40
N PHE A 29 14.96 0.00 -2.36
CA PHE A 29 15.48 1.15 -3.11
C PHE A 29 16.29 2.13 -2.26
N ARG A 30 16.19 2.07 -0.93
CA ARG A 30 16.93 2.95 -0.01
C ARG A 30 17.78 2.19 1.02
N LYS A 31 17.66 0.86 1.09
CA LYS A 31 18.39 0.00 2.05
C LYS A 31 18.16 0.44 3.51
N ARG A 32 16.92 0.86 3.79
CA ARG A 32 16.46 1.40 5.08
C ARG A 32 15.03 0.97 5.32
N GLU A 33 14.63 0.94 6.59
CA GLU A 33 13.23 0.77 6.98
C GLU A 33 12.44 2.04 6.64
N ALA A 34 11.13 1.92 6.40
CA ALA A 34 10.31 3.08 6.06
C ALA A 34 10.27 4.15 7.17
N THR A 35 10.42 3.72 8.42
CA THR A 35 10.45 4.58 9.61
C THR A 35 11.73 5.41 9.72
N GLU A 36 12.82 4.99 9.07
CA GLU A 36 14.09 5.72 9.03
C GLU A 36 14.11 6.81 7.94
N LEU A 37 13.14 6.78 7.02
CA LEU A 37 13.00 7.78 5.97
C LEU A 37 12.29 9.02 6.49
N ARG A 38 12.74 10.21 6.04
CA ARG A 38 12.11 11.49 6.38
C ARG A 38 10.60 11.45 6.13
N TRP A 39 9.85 12.14 6.98
CA TRP A 39 8.43 12.39 6.69
C TRP A 39 8.26 13.05 5.31
N GLY A 40 7.28 12.57 4.55
CA GLY A 40 7.03 13.00 3.16
C GLY A 40 8.00 12.45 2.10
N HIS A 41 9.00 11.63 2.47
CA HIS A 41 9.89 11.01 1.48
C HIS A 41 9.11 10.16 0.47
N ARG A 42 9.40 10.33 -0.82
CA ARG A 42 8.83 9.56 -1.93
C ARG A 42 9.92 8.73 -2.59
N ILE A 43 9.57 7.51 -3.01
CA ILE A 43 10.49 6.59 -3.71
C ILE A 43 9.99 6.47 -5.15
N GLU A 44 10.42 7.39 -6.01
CA GLU A 44 9.97 7.50 -7.42
C GLU A 44 11.03 6.93 -8.36
N GLU A 45 11.38 5.66 -8.15
CA GLU A 45 12.34 4.94 -8.99
C GLU A 45 11.61 4.00 -9.96
N PRO A 46 12.19 3.73 -11.14
CA PRO A 46 11.71 2.67 -12.02
C PRO A 46 11.55 1.35 -11.24
N GLY A 47 10.38 0.71 -11.38
CA GLY A 47 10.07 -0.56 -10.74
C GLY A 47 9.54 -0.48 -9.30
N VAL A 48 9.39 0.70 -8.70
CA VAL A 48 8.77 0.81 -7.36
C VAL A 48 7.29 0.43 -7.41
N MET A 49 6.58 0.86 -8.44
CA MET A 49 5.15 0.55 -8.58
C MET A 49 4.91 -0.92 -8.93
N ASP A 50 5.87 -1.59 -9.57
CA ASP A 50 5.80 -3.02 -9.90
C ASP A 50 5.78 -3.93 -8.65
N LEU A 51 6.14 -3.38 -7.48
CA LEU A 51 5.98 -4.09 -6.21
C LEU A 51 4.51 -4.37 -5.88
N ILE A 52 3.58 -3.55 -6.40
CA ILE A 52 2.15 -3.78 -6.28
C ILE A 52 1.74 -4.71 -7.42
N ARG A 53 1.38 -5.94 -7.09
CA ARG A 53 0.95 -6.92 -8.09
C ARG A 53 -0.55 -6.83 -8.31
N PRO A 54 -1.04 -7.14 -9.53
CA PRO A 54 -2.47 -7.23 -9.78
C PRO A 54 -3.19 -8.17 -8.79
N ALA A 55 -2.56 -9.29 -8.45
CA ALA A 55 -3.10 -10.26 -7.48
C ALA A 55 -3.38 -9.62 -6.11
N ASP A 56 -2.47 -8.78 -5.59
CA ASP A 56 -2.66 -8.12 -4.30
C ASP A 56 -3.91 -7.20 -4.30
N VAL A 57 -4.14 -6.53 -5.43
CA VAL A 57 -5.27 -5.60 -5.61
C VAL A 57 -6.57 -6.36 -5.75
N ILE A 58 -6.57 -7.46 -6.51
CA ILE A 58 -7.73 -8.35 -6.67
C ILE A 58 -8.13 -8.93 -5.32
N GLU A 59 -7.16 -9.48 -4.56
CA GLU A 59 -7.41 -10.03 -3.23
C GLU A 59 -8.10 -9.00 -2.31
N ARG A 60 -7.63 -7.75 -2.33
CA ARG A 60 -8.22 -6.72 -1.48
C ARG A 60 -9.60 -6.26 -1.94
N LEU A 61 -9.83 -6.25 -3.26
CA LEU A 61 -11.14 -5.95 -3.82
C LEU A 61 -12.16 -7.05 -3.48
N GLU A 62 -11.76 -8.31 -3.60
CA GLU A 62 -12.57 -9.46 -3.20
C GLU A 62 -12.88 -9.44 -1.70
N PHE A 63 -11.88 -9.15 -0.86
CA PHE A 63 -12.07 -8.96 0.57
C PHE A 63 -13.15 -7.91 0.85
N TRP A 64 -13.08 -6.75 0.19
CA TRP A 64 -14.10 -5.70 0.35
C TRP A 64 -15.49 -6.15 -0.10
N SER A 65 -15.60 -6.83 -1.25
CA SER A 65 -16.88 -7.36 -1.76
C SER A 65 -17.55 -8.29 -0.75
N GLN A 66 -16.77 -9.19 -0.14
CA GLN A 66 -17.27 -10.14 0.85
C GLN A 66 -17.75 -9.46 2.14
N GLN A 67 -17.05 -8.41 2.61
CA GLN A 67 -17.50 -7.62 3.76
C GLN A 67 -18.85 -6.96 3.47
N ARG A 68 -18.98 -6.37 2.28
CA ARG A 68 -20.20 -5.70 1.80
C ARG A 68 -21.40 -6.64 1.69
N GLU A 69 -21.19 -7.90 1.34
CA GLU A 69 -22.26 -8.92 1.29
C GLU A 69 -22.70 -9.34 2.69
N ARG A 70 -21.75 -9.48 3.64
CA ARG A 70 -22.04 -9.83 5.04
C ARG A 70 -22.79 -8.74 5.81
N GLU A 71 -22.61 -7.49 5.41
CA GLU A 71 -23.26 -6.33 6.01
C GLU A 71 -24.66 -6.05 5.42
N GLN A 72 -25.07 -6.77 4.36
CA GLN A 72 -26.41 -6.66 3.80
C GLN A 72 -27.39 -7.57 4.58
N PRO A 73 -28.53 -7.02 5.06
CA PRO A 73 -29.52 -7.78 5.82
C PRO A 73 -30.28 -8.81 4.98
#